data_AF-A0A351FTU9-F1
#
_entry.id   AF-A0A351FTU9-F1
#
_cell.length_a   1.000
_cell.length_b   1.000
_cell.length_c   1.000
_cell.angle_alpha   90.00
_cell.angle_beta   90.00
_cell.angle_gamma   90.00
#
_symmetry.space_group_name_H-M   'P 1'
#
loop_
_entity.id
_entity.type
_entity.pdbx_description
1 polymer ?
#
loop_
_entity_poly.entity_id
_entity_poly.type
_entity_poly.pdbx_seq_one_letter_code
_entity_poly.pdbx_strand_id
1 'polypeptide(L)'
;MFLLAQTTGQTSFQFARLEQMSEGWQWLVMIVVCIAMLAYVVYMYIRDSVELSLGLTISLTLLRVLAFAGILFYFLDLEKRTERNIVKPSRAIVMVDTSQSMGIRDAESASATSRTEEVVAALESGLLVNDLRKEHDVVVYRFDESTKPTEIAALPQLPSEEDGSAAEDAKRAELSRSLQESRWLALVAACIFGVSVLAGGAHLIFGARASSGGEPNAWAFLVSVVALIASVVVLAVATLRTPDVGVLAAIGLQEPQEETPQAGGETETQVVQETQVDWNQLLVPQGEETRLGDALRFIVNKERGGTIAGIVVATDGRRNAGVEAEVAINAALDAEIPVFTIGLGSARRPVNLRVVDI
;
A
#
# COMPACT_ATOMS: atom_id res chain seq x y z
N MET A 1 7.94 -4.68 6.70
CA MET A 1 8.73 -4.24 5.53
C MET A 1 7.81 -4.30 4.31
N PHE A 2 7.39 -3.14 3.80
CA PHE A 2 6.61 -3.07 2.56
C PHE A 2 7.58 -2.78 1.41
N LEU A 3 7.95 -3.83 0.68
CA LEU A 3 8.47 -3.66 -0.68
C LEU A 3 7.44 -2.86 -1.48
N LEU A 4 7.91 -1.89 -2.27
CA LEU A 4 7.13 -1.09 -3.19
C LEU A 4 6.50 -2.00 -4.25
N ALA A 5 5.38 -2.64 -3.90
CA ALA A 5 4.53 -3.35 -4.83
C ALA A 5 4.18 -2.37 -5.95
N GLN A 6 4.31 -2.81 -7.22
CA GLN A 6 3.88 -2.04 -8.38
C GLN A 6 2.41 -1.61 -8.18
N THR A 7 2.23 -0.39 -7.72
CA THR A 7 0.93 0.21 -7.47
C THR A 7 0.41 0.76 -8.79
N THR A 8 0.03 -0.14 -9.70
CA THR A 8 -0.83 0.26 -10.82
C THR A 8 -2.24 0.45 -10.25
N GLY A 9 -2.42 1.54 -9.49
CA GLY A 9 -3.73 1.91 -8.98
C GLY A 9 -4.58 2.39 -10.15
N GLN A 10 -5.56 1.60 -10.56
CA GLN A 10 -6.58 2.10 -11.47
C GLN A 10 -7.49 3.03 -10.68
N THR A 11 -7.52 4.29 -11.09
CA THR A 11 -8.45 5.28 -10.55
C THR A 11 -9.67 5.30 -11.46
N SER A 12 -10.74 4.64 -11.02
CA SER A 12 -12.03 4.66 -11.71
C SER A 12 -12.98 5.64 -11.01
N PHE A 13 -13.67 6.44 -11.82
CA PHE A 13 -14.81 7.22 -11.34
C PHE A 13 -16.05 6.36 -11.49
N GLN A 14 -16.67 6.01 -10.36
CA GLN A 14 -17.85 5.17 -10.32
C GLN A 14 -18.94 5.89 -9.52
N PHE A 15 -20.20 5.70 -9.91
CA PHE A 15 -21.34 6.17 -9.15
C PHE A 15 -21.70 5.07 -8.15
N ALA A 16 -21.33 5.24 -6.88
CA ALA A 16 -21.40 4.18 -5.88
C ALA A 16 -22.83 3.62 -5.73
N ARG A 17 -23.84 4.49 -5.85
CA ARG A 17 -25.25 4.04 -5.81
C ARG A 17 -25.71 3.28 -7.05
N LEU A 18 -25.15 3.58 -8.24
CA LEU A 18 -25.54 2.85 -9.45
C LEU A 18 -25.01 1.41 -9.44
N GLU A 19 -23.87 1.15 -8.81
CA GLU A 19 -23.35 -0.21 -8.65
C GLU A 19 -24.18 -1.05 -7.66
N GLN A 20 -24.76 -0.40 -6.65
CA GLN A 20 -25.69 -1.04 -5.71
C GLN A 20 -27.06 -1.32 -6.33
N MET A 21 -27.38 -0.69 -7.48
CA MET A 21 -28.63 -0.93 -8.20
C MET A 21 -28.57 -2.22 -9.02
N SER A 22 -28.58 -3.36 -8.33
CA SER A 22 -28.57 -4.69 -8.96
C SER A 22 -29.92 -5.06 -9.57
N GLU A 23 -31.02 -4.43 -9.15
CA GLU A 23 -32.37 -4.78 -9.58
C GLU A 23 -32.90 -3.80 -10.65
N GLY A 24 -33.38 -4.34 -11.78
CA GLY A 24 -33.80 -3.53 -12.93
C GLY A 24 -34.94 -2.53 -12.67
N TRP A 25 -35.75 -2.72 -11.62
CA TRP A 25 -36.81 -1.76 -11.26
C TRP A 25 -36.25 -0.46 -10.66
N GLN A 26 -35.06 -0.50 -10.05
CA GLN A 26 -34.41 0.67 -9.45
C GLN A 26 -34.03 1.67 -10.55
N TRP A 27 -33.60 1.17 -11.71
CA TRP A 27 -33.36 1.96 -12.91
C TRP A 27 -34.63 2.64 -13.43
N LEU A 28 -35.77 1.95 -13.44
CA LEU A 28 -37.05 2.54 -13.83
C LEU A 28 -37.47 3.68 -12.88
N VAL A 29 -37.35 3.47 -11.57
CA VAL A 29 -37.67 4.51 -10.57
C VAL A 29 -36.78 5.74 -10.75
N MET A 30 -35.47 5.54 -10.98
CA MET A 30 -34.54 6.64 -11.23
C MET A 30 -34.93 7.45 -12.47
N ILE A 31 -35.27 6.77 -13.58
CA ILE A 31 -35.72 7.44 -14.81
C ILE A 31 -37.00 8.25 -14.55
N VAL A 32 -37.95 7.69 -13.80
CA VAL A 32 -39.20 8.39 -13.43
C VAL A 32 -38.91 9.64 -12.61
N VAL A 33 -37.99 9.58 -11.63
CA VAL A 33 -37.59 10.74 -10.82
C VAL A 33 -36.94 11.83 -11.69
N CYS A 34 -36.04 11.45 -12.62
CA CYS A 34 -35.41 12.39 -13.55
C CYS A 34 -36.45 13.07 -14.46
N ILE A 35 -37.42 12.31 -14.99
CA ILE A 35 -38.51 12.85 -15.82
C ILE A 35 -39.40 13.80 -15.00
N ALA A 36 -39.75 13.43 -13.77
CA ALA A 36 -40.57 14.27 -12.89
C ALA A 36 -39.87 15.60 -12.55
N MET A 37 -38.56 15.55 -12.30
CA MET A 37 -37.74 16.75 -12.06
C MET A 37 -37.68 17.65 -13.30
N LEU A 38 -37.47 17.08 -14.50
CA LEU A 38 -37.45 17.85 -15.75
C LEU A 38 -38.82 18.46 -16.05
N ALA A 39 -39.90 17.70 -15.85
CA ALA A 39 -41.28 18.20 -16.00
C ALA A 39 -41.57 19.34 -15.01
N TYR A 40 -41.09 19.25 -13.76
CA TYR A 40 -41.21 20.31 -12.78
C TYR A 40 -40.45 21.58 -13.20
N VAL A 41 -39.22 21.46 -13.73
CA VAL A 41 -38.45 22.59 -14.27
C VAL A 41 -39.19 23.26 -15.43
N VAL A 42 -39.72 22.48 -16.38
CA VAL A 42 -40.48 23.00 -17.53
C VAL A 42 -41.78 23.66 -17.08
N TYR A 43 -42.51 23.06 -16.15
CA TYR A 43 -43.73 23.63 -15.59
C TYR A 43 -43.47 24.97 -14.88
N MET A 44 -42.40 25.03 -14.08
CA MET A 44 -41.94 26.26 -13.44
C MET A 44 -41.52 27.32 -14.47
N TYR A 45 -40.82 26.92 -15.54
CA TYR A 45 -40.45 27.84 -16.61
C TYR A 45 -41.68 28.44 -17.27
N ILE A 46 -42.67 27.61 -17.64
CA ILE A 46 -43.91 28.09 -18.28
C ILE A 46 -44.70 29.01 -17.36
N ARG A 47 -44.67 28.77 -16.04
CA ARG A 47 -45.43 29.54 -15.06
C ARG A 47 -44.74 30.84 -14.63
N ASP A 48 -43.43 30.82 -14.39
CA ASP A 48 -42.67 31.97 -13.91
C ASP A 48 -42.22 32.89 -15.07
N SER A 49 -42.20 32.44 -16.32
CA SER A 49 -41.77 33.26 -17.48
C SER A 49 -42.77 34.31 -17.95
N VAL A 50 -43.96 34.40 -17.34
CA VAL A 50 -45.04 35.29 -17.80
C VAL A 50 -44.77 36.76 -17.45
N GLU A 51 -44.04 37.05 -16.36
CA GLU A 51 -43.83 38.41 -15.86
C GLU A 51 -42.35 38.86 -15.80
N LEU A 52 -41.41 37.97 -16.13
CA LEU A 52 -39.97 38.25 -16.02
C LEU A 52 -39.30 38.52 -17.37
N SER A 53 -38.28 39.38 -17.36
CA SER A 53 -37.44 39.61 -18.53
C SER A 53 -36.71 38.32 -18.96
N LEU A 54 -36.47 38.18 -20.27
CA LEU A 54 -35.91 36.95 -20.84
C LEU A 54 -34.58 36.54 -20.19
N GLY A 55 -33.75 37.52 -19.81
CA GLY A 55 -32.47 37.29 -19.13
C GLY A 55 -32.63 36.71 -17.71
N LEU A 56 -33.52 37.28 -16.89
CA LEU A 56 -33.78 36.78 -15.53
C LEU A 56 -34.43 35.39 -15.56
N THR A 57 -35.33 35.17 -16.51
CA THR A 57 -35.96 33.86 -16.72
C THR A 57 -34.92 32.80 -17.04
N ILE A 58 -33.98 33.08 -17.96
CA ILE A 58 -32.90 32.16 -18.31
C ILE A 58 -31.96 31.94 -17.11
N SER A 59 -31.54 33.00 -16.41
CA SER A 59 -30.64 32.89 -15.26
C SER A 59 -31.24 32.08 -14.10
N LEU A 60 -32.50 32.34 -13.73
CA LEU A 60 -33.17 31.63 -12.64
C LEU A 60 -33.47 30.16 -13.02
N THR A 61 -33.81 29.91 -14.28
CA THR A 61 -34.03 28.53 -14.78
C THR A 61 -32.71 27.76 -14.79
N LEU A 62 -31.62 28.37 -15.27
CA LEU A 62 -30.28 27.78 -15.26
C LEU A 62 -29.85 27.44 -13.83
N LEU A 63 -30.01 28.37 -12.88
CA LEU A 63 -29.66 28.16 -11.48
C LEU A 63 -30.46 27.00 -10.87
N ARG A 64 -31.75 26.88 -11.20
CA ARG A 64 -32.62 25.81 -10.73
C ARG A 64 -32.22 24.45 -11.32
N VAL A 65 -31.91 24.39 -12.61
CA VAL A 65 -31.36 23.19 -13.26
C VAL A 65 -30.04 22.78 -12.61
N LEU A 66 -29.18 23.74 -12.30
CA LEU A 66 -27.88 23.48 -11.67
C LEU A 66 -28.03 22.98 -10.22
N ALA A 67 -28.96 23.56 -9.45
CA ALA A 67 -29.28 23.08 -8.10
C ALA A 67 -29.81 21.64 -8.12
N PHE A 68 -30.73 21.33 -9.05
CA PHE A 68 -31.26 19.99 -9.21
C PHE A 68 -30.23 18.98 -9.73
N ALA A 69 -29.39 19.38 -10.68
CA ALA A 69 -28.26 18.58 -11.13
C ALA A 69 -27.27 18.32 -9.97
N GLY A 70 -27.00 19.32 -9.12
CA GLY A 70 -26.19 19.16 -7.92
C GLY A 70 -26.77 18.17 -6.93
N ILE A 71 -28.08 18.23 -6.66
CA ILE A 71 -28.79 17.25 -5.83
C ILE A 71 -28.72 15.85 -6.46
N LEU A 72 -28.86 15.73 -7.79
CA LEU A 72 -28.74 14.47 -8.49
C LEU A 72 -27.31 13.89 -8.40
N PHE A 73 -26.28 14.70 -8.61
CA PHE A 73 -24.87 14.26 -8.47
C PHE A 73 -24.54 13.87 -7.03
N TYR A 74 -25.05 14.62 -6.05
CA TYR A 74 -24.94 14.25 -4.63
C TYR A 74 -25.66 12.93 -4.33
N PHE A 75 -26.87 12.73 -4.88
CA PHE A 75 -27.60 11.49 -4.73
C PHE A 75 -26.89 10.30 -5.40
N LEU A 76 -26.32 10.50 -6.59
CA LEU A 76 -25.60 9.45 -7.32
C LEU A 76 -24.28 9.05 -6.67
N ASP A 77 -23.83 9.82 -5.67
CA ASP A 77 -22.65 9.54 -4.85
C ASP A 77 -21.42 9.24 -5.72
N LEU A 78 -21.00 10.28 -6.46
CA LEU A 78 -19.84 10.20 -7.35
C LEU A 78 -18.57 10.05 -6.51
N GLU A 79 -18.12 8.81 -6.36
CA GLU A 79 -16.96 8.48 -5.55
C GLU A 79 -15.74 8.24 -6.44
N LYS A 80 -14.59 8.77 -6.02
CA LYS A 80 -13.30 8.42 -6.61
C LYS A 80 -12.81 7.14 -5.92
N ARG A 81 -12.96 6.00 -6.57
CA ARG A 81 -12.44 4.73 -6.06
C ARG A 81 -11.01 4.51 -6.56
N THR A 82 -10.08 4.38 -5.63
CA THR A 82 -8.70 3.97 -5.92
C THR A 82 -8.52 2.55 -5.45
N GLU A 83 -8.50 1.59 -6.38
CA GLU A 83 -8.19 0.21 -6.05
C GLU A 83 -6.69 -0.01 -6.04
N ARG A 84 -6.17 -0.59 -4.95
CA ARG A 84 -4.75 -0.92 -4.80
C ARG A 84 -4.60 -2.43 -4.80
N ASN A 85 -4.02 -2.98 -5.87
CA ASN A 85 -3.61 -4.39 -5.88
C ASN A 85 -2.32 -4.52 -5.05
N ILE A 86 -2.36 -5.29 -3.96
CA ILE A 86 -1.19 -5.59 -3.13
C ILE A 86 -0.80 -7.03 -3.41
N VAL A 87 0.21 -7.19 -4.26
CA VAL A 87 0.83 -8.50 -4.50
C VAL A 87 1.68 -8.83 -3.27
N LYS A 88 1.37 -9.93 -2.59
CA LYS A 88 2.19 -10.45 -1.50
C LYS A 88 3.18 -11.47 -2.10
N PRO A 89 4.50 -11.25 -1.97
CA PRO A 89 5.48 -12.22 -2.43
C PRO A 89 5.32 -13.55 -1.67
N SER A 90 5.78 -14.63 -2.30
CA SER A 90 5.79 -15.94 -1.67
C SER A 90 6.92 -16.03 -0.65
N ARG A 91 6.74 -16.80 0.42
CA ARG A 91 7.73 -16.98 1.49
C ARG A 91 8.36 -18.37 1.42
N ALA A 92 9.69 -18.42 1.45
CA ALA A 92 10.46 -19.64 1.63
C ALA A 92 10.94 -19.70 3.09
N ILE A 93 10.61 -20.79 3.78
CA ILE A 93 10.90 -20.95 5.21
C ILE A 93 12.11 -21.85 5.37
N VAL A 94 13.14 -21.39 6.09
CA VAL A 94 14.33 -22.19 6.43
C VAL A 94 14.33 -22.44 7.93
N MET A 95 14.21 -23.70 8.33
CA MET A 95 14.23 -24.13 9.72
C MET A 95 15.59 -24.74 10.05
N VAL A 96 16.22 -24.25 11.12
CA VAL A 96 17.52 -24.72 11.59
C VAL A 96 17.39 -25.30 13.00
N ASP A 97 17.87 -26.52 13.18
CA ASP A 97 17.94 -27.19 14.47
C ASP A 97 19.06 -26.57 15.33
N THR A 98 18.73 -26.17 16.56
CA THR A 98 19.68 -25.64 17.56
C THR A 98 19.76 -26.53 18.80
N SER A 99 19.46 -27.82 18.67
CA SER A 99 19.67 -28.81 19.73
C SER A 99 21.16 -29.04 20.01
N GLN A 100 21.48 -29.54 21.21
CA GLN A 100 22.85 -29.80 21.67
C GLN A 100 23.60 -30.80 20.77
N SER A 101 22.90 -31.68 20.03
CA SER A 101 23.56 -32.63 19.12
C SER A 101 24.20 -31.94 17.91
N MET A 102 23.69 -30.76 17.54
CA MET A 102 24.23 -29.92 16.47
C MET A 102 25.59 -29.27 16.85
N GLY A 103 25.84 -29.08 18.15
CA GLY A 103 27.11 -28.58 18.67
C GLY A 103 28.25 -29.60 18.67
N ILE A 104 27.97 -30.88 18.37
CA ILE A 104 28.98 -31.93 18.38
C ILE A 104 29.94 -31.74 17.21
N ARG A 105 31.24 -31.75 17.49
CA ARG A 105 32.34 -31.74 16.51
C ARG A 105 32.74 -33.16 16.15
N ASP A 106 32.99 -33.41 14.87
CA ASP A 106 33.40 -34.74 14.41
C ASP A 106 34.91 -34.94 14.66
N ALA A 107 35.26 -36.02 15.35
CA ALA A 107 36.51 -36.17 16.14
C ALA A 107 37.83 -36.33 15.36
N GLU A 108 37.90 -36.10 14.05
CA GLU A 108 39.13 -36.35 13.27
C GLU A 108 40.13 -35.19 13.25
N SER A 109 39.76 -33.99 13.69
CA SER A 109 40.69 -32.86 13.75
C SER A 109 40.32 -31.93 14.89
N ALA A 110 41.32 -31.41 15.61
CA ALA A 110 41.12 -30.36 16.62
C ALA A 110 40.52 -29.07 16.02
N SER A 111 40.55 -28.94 14.69
CA SER A 111 39.93 -27.88 13.89
C SER A 111 38.60 -28.30 13.23
N ALA A 112 38.00 -29.43 13.60
CA ALA A 112 36.74 -29.87 13.02
C ALA A 112 35.59 -28.93 13.44
N THR A 113 34.87 -28.42 12.44
CA THR A 113 33.71 -27.55 12.64
C THR A 113 32.55 -28.32 13.25
N SER A 114 31.75 -27.65 14.08
CA SER A 114 30.49 -28.23 14.55
C SER A 114 29.44 -28.25 13.40
N ARG A 115 28.41 -29.09 13.52
CA ARG A 115 27.33 -29.16 12.52
C ARG A 115 26.61 -27.81 12.39
N THR A 116 26.44 -27.10 13.50
CA THR A 116 25.92 -25.74 13.53
C THR A 116 26.85 -24.75 12.83
N GLU A 117 28.16 -24.81 13.07
CA GLU A 117 29.14 -23.95 12.38
C GLU A 117 29.10 -24.17 10.85
N GLU A 118 28.86 -25.41 10.39
CA GLU A 118 28.66 -25.72 8.97
C GLU A 118 27.38 -25.06 8.40
N VAL A 119 26.27 -25.09 9.15
CA VAL A 119 25.03 -24.39 8.75
C VAL A 119 25.23 -22.88 8.75
N VAL A 120 25.90 -22.32 9.76
CA VAL A 120 26.21 -20.89 9.82
C VAL A 120 27.06 -20.49 8.62
N ALA A 121 28.11 -21.24 8.31
CA ALA A 121 28.95 -20.99 7.14
C ALA A 121 28.15 -21.06 5.83
N ALA A 122 27.19 -21.99 5.71
CA ALA A 122 26.31 -22.07 4.54
C ALA A 122 25.37 -20.86 4.44
N LEU A 123 24.79 -20.39 5.55
CA LEU A 123 23.95 -19.20 5.59
C LEU A 123 24.74 -17.92 5.30
N GLU A 124 25.96 -17.80 5.83
CA GLU A 124 26.89 -16.68 5.59
C GLU A 124 27.42 -16.66 4.15
N SER A 125 27.67 -17.83 3.56
CA SER A 125 28.06 -17.94 2.15
C SER A 125 27.01 -17.34 1.21
N GLY A 126 25.76 -17.30 1.68
CA GLY A 126 24.64 -16.66 1.00
C GLY A 126 24.19 -17.37 -0.27
N LEU A 127 24.80 -18.47 -0.72
CA LEU A 127 24.42 -19.12 -1.99
C LEU A 127 22.96 -19.57 -1.98
N LEU A 128 22.59 -20.41 -1.00
CA LEU A 128 21.22 -20.91 -0.87
C LEU A 128 20.21 -19.78 -0.56
N VAL A 129 20.59 -18.88 0.35
CA VAL A 129 19.71 -17.79 0.79
C VAL A 129 19.47 -16.80 -0.35
N ASN A 130 20.51 -16.41 -1.09
CA ASN A 130 20.39 -15.47 -2.20
C ASN A 130 19.64 -16.08 -3.38
N ASP A 131 19.81 -17.37 -3.66
CA ASP A 131 19.04 -18.05 -4.69
C ASP A 131 17.55 -18.09 -4.36
N LEU A 132 17.19 -18.42 -3.11
CA LEU A 132 15.80 -18.36 -2.65
C LEU A 132 15.25 -16.91 -2.65
N ARG A 133 16.08 -15.93 -2.28
CA ARG A 133 15.72 -14.51 -2.29
C ARG A 133 15.48 -13.93 -3.68
N LYS A 134 15.82 -14.61 -4.77
CA LYS A 134 15.47 -14.14 -6.12
C LYS A 134 13.96 -14.17 -6.37
N GLU A 135 13.26 -15.17 -5.84
CA GLU A 135 11.83 -15.39 -6.10
C GLU A 135 10.94 -15.27 -4.86
N HIS A 136 11.52 -15.38 -3.66
CA HIS A 136 10.78 -15.49 -2.42
C HIS A 136 11.35 -14.61 -1.30
N ASP A 137 10.49 -14.23 -0.36
CA ASP A 137 10.91 -13.73 0.95
C ASP A 137 11.41 -14.90 1.79
N VAL A 138 12.65 -14.85 2.26
CA VAL A 138 13.25 -15.94 3.04
C VAL A 138 13.11 -15.66 4.53
N VAL A 139 12.45 -16.56 5.26
CA VAL A 139 12.32 -16.45 6.72
C VAL A 139 13.05 -17.60 7.37
N VAL A 140 14.03 -17.28 8.20
CA VAL A 140 14.82 -18.27 8.94
C VAL A 140 14.26 -18.42 10.35
N TYR A 141 13.96 -19.65 10.72
CA TYR A 141 13.51 -20.06 12.04
C TYR A 141 14.56 -20.96 12.68
N ARG A 142 14.74 -20.82 13.99
CA ARG A 142 15.40 -21.83 14.81
C ARG A 142 14.38 -22.66 15.57
N PHE A 143 14.68 -23.94 15.77
CA PHE A 143 13.88 -24.84 16.58
C PHE A 143 14.76 -25.76 17.43
N ASP A 144 14.24 -26.13 18.58
CA ASP A 144 14.93 -26.89 19.62
C ASP A 144 13.92 -27.72 20.42
N GLU A 145 13.94 -27.68 21.76
CA GLU A 145 12.98 -28.32 22.65
C GLU A 145 11.64 -27.56 22.77
N SER A 146 11.58 -26.31 22.30
CA SER A 146 10.37 -25.49 22.29
C SER A 146 9.36 -26.01 21.28
N THR A 147 8.08 -26.00 21.67
CA THR A 147 6.95 -26.31 20.76
C THR A 147 6.72 -25.21 19.71
N LYS A 148 7.26 -24.00 19.96
CA LYS A 148 7.15 -22.86 19.05
C LYS A 148 8.55 -22.51 18.53
N PRO A 149 8.80 -22.61 17.22
CA PRO A 149 10.05 -22.16 16.62
C PRO A 149 10.16 -20.64 16.71
N THR A 150 11.38 -20.15 16.88
CA THR A 150 11.67 -18.71 16.99
C THR A 150 12.15 -18.19 15.65
N GLU A 151 11.53 -17.13 15.15
CA GLU A 151 11.96 -16.43 13.95
C GLU A 151 13.24 -15.64 14.26
N ILE A 152 14.33 -15.91 13.55
CA ILE A 152 15.64 -15.28 13.79
C ILE A 152 15.97 -14.23 12.74
N ALA A 153 15.47 -14.38 11.52
CA ALA A 153 15.69 -13.44 10.44
C ALA A 153 14.56 -13.50 9.42
N ALA A 154 14.12 -12.34 8.95
CA ALA A 154 13.24 -12.17 7.80
C ALA A 154 14.02 -11.39 6.74
N LEU A 155 14.39 -12.08 5.66
CA LEU A 155 15.18 -11.54 4.57
C LEU A 155 14.25 -11.32 3.37
N PRO A 156 13.99 -10.07 2.97
CA PRO A 156 13.11 -9.78 1.85
C PRO A 156 13.71 -10.30 0.53
N GLN A 157 12.83 -10.55 -0.43
CA GLN A 157 13.18 -10.81 -1.81
C GLN A 157 14.12 -9.71 -2.32
N LEU A 158 15.17 -10.12 -3.04
CA LEU A 158 16.06 -9.19 -3.71
C LEU A 158 15.27 -8.48 -4.82
N PRO A 159 15.34 -7.14 -4.91
CA PRO A 159 14.68 -6.43 -5.99
C PRO A 159 15.27 -6.89 -7.32
N SER A 160 14.41 -7.38 -8.23
CA SER A 160 14.80 -7.60 -9.62
C SER A 160 15.30 -6.27 -10.21
N GLU A 161 16.37 -6.25 -11.01
CA GLU A 161 16.87 -5.01 -11.62
C GLU A 161 15.79 -4.30 -12.48
N GLU A 162 14.88 -5.08 -13.09
CA GLU A 162 13.72 -4.57 -13.81
C GLU A 162 12.67 -3.95 -12.88
N ASP A 163 12.44 -4.52 -11.69
CA ASP A 163 11.46 -4.01 -10.72
C ASP A 163 11.97 -2.75 -10.00
N GLY A 164 13.27 -2.66 -9.72
CA GLY A 164 13.87 -1.48 -9.09
C GLY A 164 13.83 -0.26 -10.01
N SER A 165 14.21 -0.43 -11.27
CA SER A 165 14.13 0.64 -12.28
C SER A 165 12.68 1.04 -12.58
N ALA A 166 11.78 0.06 -12.76
CA ALA A 166 10.36 0.32 -12.95
C ALA A 166 9.70 1.01 -11.73
N ALA A 167 10.10 0.66 -10.51
CA ALA A 167 9.59 1.31 -9.30
C ALA A 167 10.08 2.76 -9.17
N GLU A 168 11.35 3.05 -9.49
CA GLU A 168 11.85 4.42 -9.54
C GLU A 168 11.16 5.23 -10.63
N ASP A 169 10.98 4.66 -11.82
CA ASP A 169 10.31 5.32 -12.94
C ASP A 169 8.82 5.56 -12.66
N ALA A 170 8.13 4.60 -12.02
CA ALA A 170 6.75 4.76 -11.58
C ALA A 170 6.61 5.87 -10.53
N LYS A 171 7.53 5.92 -9.56
CA LYS A 171 7.55 6.96 -8.52
C LYS A 171 7.81 8.34 -9.12
N ARG A 172 8.74 8.46 -10.09
CA ARG A 172 8.99 9.69 -10.85
C ARG A 172 7.78 10.09 -11.71
N ALA A 173 7.11 9.13 -12.34
CA ALA A 173 5.90 9.37 -13.12
C ALA A 173 4.75 9.88 -12.23
N GLU A 174 4.52 9.28 -11.06
CA GLU A 174 3.52 9.72 -10.08
C GLU A 174 3.81 11.11 -9.53
N LEU A 175 5.07 11.39 -9.19
CA LEU A 175 5.52 12.72 -8.78
C LEU A 175 5.27 13.74 -9.90
N SER A 176 5.67 13.44 -11.15
CA SER A 176 5.45 14.36 -12.27
C SER A 176 3.96 14.61 -12.56
N ARG A 177 3.12 13.60 -12.41
CA ARG A 177 1.66 13.71 -12.60
C ARG A 177 1.00 14.52 -11.50
N SER A 178 1.34 14.29 -10.24
CA SER A 178 0.82 15.07 -9.11
C SER A 178 1.24 16.54 -9.21
N LEU A 179 2.48 16.80 -9.65
CA LEU A 179 2.96 18.16 -9.94
C LEU A 179 2.21 18.78 -11.12
N GLN A 180 1.96 18.05 -12.20
CA GLN A 180 1.24 18.57 -13.36
C GLN A 180 -0.23 18.88 -13.03
N GLU A 181 -0.90 18.00 -12.28
CA GLU A 181 -2.27 18.21 -11.79
C GLU A 181 -2.36 19.41 -10.83
N SER A 182 -1.38 19.57 -9.93
CA SER A 182 -1.32 20.73 -9.03
C SER A 182 -1.06 22.04 -9.79
N ARG A 183 -0.12 22.04 -10.74
CA ARG A 183 0.25 23.24 -11.52
C ARG A 183 -0.90 23.75 -12.41
N TRP A 184 -1.65 22.87 -13.05
CA TRP A 184 -2.79 23.31 -13.88
C TRP A 184 -3.90 23.94 -13.02
N LEU A 185 -4.22 23.34 -11.87
CA LEU A 185 -5.21 23.87 -10.94
C LEU A 185 -4.77 25.22 -10.35
N ALA A 186 -3.49 25.35 -9.98
CA ALA A 186 -2.91 26.59 -9.50
C ALA A 186 -2.92 27.69 -10.58
N LEU A 187 -2.60 27.36 -11.84
CA LEU A 187 -2.68 28.31 -12.96
C LEU A 187 -4.12 28.79 -13.21
N VAL A 188 -5.10 27.89 -13.19
CA VAL A 188 -6.52 28.27 -13.35
C VAL A 188 -6.96 29.18 -12.20
N ALA A 189 -6.60 28.86 -10.95
CA ALA A 189 -6.89 29.70 -9.80
C ALA A 189 -6.26 31.10 -9.95
N ALA A 190 -5.00 31.17 -10.39
CA ALA A 190 -4.28 32.43 -10.62
C ALA A 190 -4.89 33.26 -11.75
N CYS A 191 -5.33 32.64 -12.85
CA CYS A 191 -6.02 33.32 -13.95
C CYS A 191 -7.37 33.91 -13.51
N ILE A 192 -8.18 33.15 -12.76
CA ILE A 192 -9.48 33.62 -12.27
C ILE A 192 -9.27 34.78 -11.28
N PHE A 193 -8.29 34.66 -10.38
CA PHE A 193 -7.92 35.74 -9.45
C PHE A 193 -7.46 37.00 -10.20
N GLY A 194 -6.59 36.86 -11.21
CA GLY A 194 -6.11 37.97 -12.03
C GLY A 194 -7.25 38.70 -12.76
N VAL A 195 -8.18 37.95 -13.38
CA VAL A 195 -9.36 38.52 -14.04
C VAL A 195 -10.27 39.23 -13.03
N SER A 196 -10.45 38.64 -11.84
CA SER A 196 -11.25 39.25 -10.76
C SER A 196 -10.65 40.57 -10.27
N VAL A 197 -9.33 40.63 -10.05
CA VAL A 197 -8.63 41.84 -9.60
C VAL A 197 -8.64 42.92 -10.68
N LEU A 198 -8.44 42.56 -11.96
CA LEU A 198 -8.49 43.51 -13.07
C LEU A 198 -9.89 44.07 -13.27
N ALA A 199 -10.94 43.24 -13.18
CA ALA A 199 -12.33 43.69 -13.28
C ALA A 199 -12.73 44.58 -12.08
N GLY A 200 -12.35 44.21 -10.86
CA GLY A 200 -12.58 45.03 -9.65
C GLY A 200 -11.80 46.34 -9.67
N GLY A 201 -10.54 46.32 -10.11
CA GLY A 201 -9.69 47.49 -10.24
C GLY A 201 -10.19 48.45 -11.32
N ALA A 202 -10.59 47.93 -12.49
CA ALA A 202 -11.23 48.72 -13.54
C ALA A 202 -12.53 49.36 -13.03
N HIS A 203 -13.34 48.63 -12.26
CA HIS A 203 -14.55 49.17 -11.67
C HIS A 203 -14.27 50.32 -10.68
N LEU A 204 -13.28 50.20 -9.82
CA LEU A 204 -12.89 51.27 -8.90
C LEU A 204 -12.33 52.49 -9.64
N ILE A 205 -11.54 52.30 -10.70
CA ILE A 205 -10.91 53.39 -11.46
C ILE A 205 -11.91 54.12 -12.38
N PHE A 206 -12.75 53.36 -13.10
CA PHE A 206 -13.76 53.93 -14.01
C PHE A 206 -15.03 54.37 -13.27
N GLY A 207 -15.40 53.69 -12.17
CA GLY A 207 -16.49 54.06 -11.28
C GLY A 207 -16.20 55.33 -10.45
N ALA A 208 -14.95 55.54 -10.02
CA ALA A 208 -14.54 56.80 -9.39
C ALA A 208 -14.55 58.00 -10.36
N ARG A 209 -14.57 57.77 -11.68
CA ARG A 209 -14.64 58.82 -12.72
C ARG A 209 -16.05 59.05 -13.28
N ALA A 210 -17.00 58.14 -13.08
CA ALA A 210 -18.34 58.23 -13.65
C ALA A 210 -19.36 58.75 -12.63
N SER A 211 -19.48 60.08 -12.51
CA SER A 211 -20.47 60.76 -11.68
C SER A 211 -21.81 61.01 -12.40
N SER A 212 -22.37 60.02 -13.11
CA SER A 212 -23.70 60.20 -13.70
C SER A 212 -24.49 58.91 -13.73
N GLY A 213 -25.70 58.97 -13.15
CA GLY A 213 -26.60 57.87 -12.88
C GLY A 213 -26.85 56.95 -14.07
N GLY A 214 -26.57 55.68 -13.82
CA GLY A 214 -27.03 54.54 -14.59
C GLY A 214 -26.73 53.30 -13.77
N GLU A 215 -27.70 52.39 -13.71
CA GLU A 215 -27.58 51.08 -13.06
C GLU A 215 -26.75 49.99 -13.82
N PRO A 216 -25.85 50.25 -14.82
CA PRO A 216 -24.96 49.19 -15.34
C PRO A 216 -23.87 48.73 -14.38
N ASN A 217 -23.53 49.53 -13.35
CA ASN A 217 -22.30 49.32 -12.57
C ASN A 217 -22.46 48.32 -11.40
N ALA A 218 -23.68 47.99 -10.98
CA ALA A 218 -23.91 47.06 -9.87
C ALA A 218 -23.58 45.60 -10.26
N TRP A 219 -23.86 45.22 -11.51
CA TRP A 219 -23.61 43.88 -12.03
C TRP A 219 -22.12 43.58 -12.16
N ALA A 220 -21.31 44.54 -12.58
CA ALA A 220 -19.85 44.37 -12.69
C ALA A 220 -19.17 44.17 -11.33
N PHE A 221 -19.64 44.86 -10.28
CA PHE A 221 -19.15 44.67 -8.91
C PHE A 221 -19.58 43.30 -8.35
N LEU A 222 -20.82 42.89 -8.59
CA LEU A 222 -21.30 41.57 -8.17
C LEU A 222 -20.52 40.45 -8.87
N VAL A 223 -20.26 40.57 -10.17
CA VAL A 223 -19.48 39.59 -10.94
C VAL A 223 -18.04 39.50 -10.45
N SER A 224 -17.39 40.62 -10.10
CA SER A 224 -16.02 40.59 -9.58
C SER A 224 -15.94 39.98 -8.17
N VAL A 225 -16.90 40.26 -7.28
CA VAL A 225 -16.94 39.66 -5.94
C VAL A 225 -17.20 38.16 -6.02
N VAL A 226 -18.13 37.72 -6.87
CA VAL A 226 -18.40 36.28 -7.08
C VAL A 226 -17.20 35.57 -7.71
N ALA A 227 -16.51 36.20 -8.66
CA ALA A 227 -15.28 35.67 -9.25
C ALA A 227 -14.14 35.56 -8.22
N LEU A 228 -14.03 36.53 -7.29
CA LEU A 228 -13.06 36.50 -6.19
C LEU A 228 -13.33 35.30 -5.26
N ILE A 229 -14.58 35.13 -4.83
CA ILE A 229 -14.98 34.00 -3.97
C ILE A 229 -14.74 32.68 -4.71
N ALA A 230 -15.08 32.59 -5.99
CA ALA A 230 -14.81 31.41 -6.81
C ALA A 230 -13.30 31.11 -6.90
N SER A 231 -12.44 32.12 -7.04
CA SER A 231 -10.98 31.92 -7.08
C SER A 231 -10.43 31.35 -5.78
N VAL A 232 -10.92 31.81 -4.63
CA VAL A 232 -10.51 31.32 -3.31
C VAL A 232 -10.98 29.88 -3.09
N VAL A 233 -12.21 29.57 -3.50
CA VAL A 233 -12.74 28.20 -3.42
C VAL A 233 -11.95 27.25 -4.33
N VAL A 234 -11.62 27.65 -5.56
CA VAL A 234 -10.79 26.83 -6.47
C VAL A 234 -9.39 26.62 -5.89
N LEU A 235 -8.79 27.65 -5.29
CA LEU A 235 -7.50 27.52 -4.60
C LEU A 235 -7.59 26.56 -3.40
N ALA A 236 -8.63 26.69 -2.57
CA ALA A 236 -8.86 25.80 -1.42
C ALA A 236 -9.09 24.34 -1.85
N VAL A 237 -9.85 24.12 -2.93
CA VAL A 237 -10.05 22.79 -3.51
C VAL A 237 -8.75 22.23 -4.07
N ALA A 238 -7.92 23.05 -4.72
CA ALA A 238 -6.60 22.63 -5.19
C ALA A 238 -5.70 22.19 -4.03
N THR A 239 -5.64 22.98 -2.95
CA THR A 239 -4.85 22.63 -1.75
C THR A 239 -5.37 21.38 -1.04
N LEU A 240 -6.68 21.14 -1.03
CA LEU A 240 -7.28 19.95 -0.41
C LEU A 240 -7.10 18.69 -1.28
N ARG A 241 -7.01 18.83 -2.61
CA ARG A 241 -6.81 17.69 -3.52
C ARG A 241 -5.37 17.19 -3.57
N THR A 242 -4.40 18.05 -3.28
CA THR A 242 -2.98 17.70 -3.27
C THR A 242 -2.31 18.17 -1.98
N PRO A 243 -2.59 17.51 -0.83
CA PRO A 243 -2.04 17.92 0.47
C PRO A 243 -0.51 17.79 0.55
N ASP A 244 0.08 16.91 -0.27
CA ASP A 244 1.53 16.64 -0.29
C ASP A 244 2.36 17.71 -1.02
N VAL A 245 1.71 18.70 -1.63
CA VAL A 245 2.35 19.74 -2.43
C VAL A 245 2.09 21.08 -1.75
N GLY A 246 3.12 21.65 -1.10
CA GLY A 246 3.01 22.96 -0.46
C GLY A 246 2.52 24.04 -1.42
N VAL A 247 1.75 25.00 -0.91
CA VAL A 247 1.09 26.06 -1.72
C VAL A 247 2.07 26.81 -2.63
N LEU A 248 3.30 27.04 -2.18
CA LEU A 248 4.35 27.72 -2.95
C LEU A 248 4.93 26.84 -4.07
N ALA A 249 4.98 25.51 -3.87
CA ALA A 249 5.38 24.55 -4.89
C ALA A 249 4.28 24.37 -5.96
N ALA A 250 3.01 24.39 -5.55
CA ALA A 250 1.86 24.37 -6.47
C ALA A 250 1.83 25.59 -7.41
N ILE A 251 2.23 26.77 -6.91
CA ILE A 251 2.33 28.03 -7.68
C ILE A 251 3.62 28.09 -8.52
N GLY A 252 4.55 27.14 -8.34
CA GLY A 252 5.80 27.04 -9.11
C GLY A 252 6.90 28.00 -8.64
N LEU A 253 6.78 28.57 -7.44
CA LEU A 253 7.78 29.46 -6.83
C LEU A 253 8.86 28.71 -6.04
N GLN A 254 8.65 27.40 -5.81
CA GLN A 254 9.57 26.55 -5.06
C GLN A 254 9.67 25.18 -5.73
N GLU A 255 10.88 24.65 -5.84
CA GLU A 255 11.06 23.25 -6.25
C GLU A 255 10.46 22.34 -5.18
N PRO A 256 9.72 21.27 -5.57
CA PRO A 256 9.13 20.35 -4.62
C PRO A 256 10.26 19.67 -3.83
N GLN A 257 10.43 20.03 -2.56
CA GLN A 257 11.24 19.21 -1.67
C GLN A 257 10.46 17.92 -1.43
N GLU A 258 11.12 16.78 -1.60
CA GLU A 258 10.64 15.51 -1.06
C GLU A 258 10.43 15.71 0.45
N GLU A 259 9.20 16.03 0.87
CA GLU A 259 8.85 15.99 2.28
C GLU A 259 8.92 14.52 2.69
N THR A 260 10.05 14.17 3.30
CA THR A 260 10.11 13.00 4.17
C THR A 260 8.98 13.15 5.18
N PRO A 261 8.09 12.17 5.34
CA PRO A 261 6.88 12.31 6.16
C PRO A 261 7.22 12.89 7.54
N GLN A 262 6.78 14.11 7.82
CA GLN A 262 6.95 14.71 9.14
C GLN A 262 6.03 14.00 10.13
N ALA A 263 6.68 13.18 10.97
CA ALA A 263 6.39 12.88 12.36
C ALA A 263 5.08 13.49 12.89
N GLY A 264 4.00 12.72 12.83
CA GLY A 264 2.69 13.12 13.35
C GLY A 264 1.72 11.95 13.38
N GLY A 265 2.14 10.82 13.95
CA GLY A 265 1.31 9.62 14.10
C GLY A 265 2.18 8.42 14.35
N GLU A 266 2.16 7.92 15.58
CA GLU A 266 2.83 6.72 16.04
C GLU A 266 2.38 5.52 15.18
N THR A 267 3.11 5.22 14.12
CA THR A 267 3.09 3.90 13.49
C THR A 267 4.51 3.63 13.01
N GLU A 268 5.15 2.74 13.75
CA GLU A 268 6.51 2.25 13.59
C GLU A 268 6.84 1.93 12.12
N THR A 269 7.37 2.92 11.40
CA THR A 269 8.02 2.68 10.12
C THR A 269 9.46 2.32 10.44
N GLN A 270 9.66 1.09 10.91
CA GLN A 270 10.99 0.48 10.93
C GLN A 270 11.41 0.29 9.47
N VAL A 271 12.21 1.23 8.98
CA VAL A 271 13.14 0.99 7.89
C VAL A 271 14.02 -0.16 8.36
N VAL A 272 13.70 -1.39 7.94
CA VAL A 272 14.58 -2.54 8.11
C VAL A 272 15.77 -2.29 7.19
N GLN A 273 16.71 -1.47 7.66
CA GLN A 273 18.10 -1.58 7.24
C GLN A 273 18.43 -3.06 7.32
N GLU A 274 19.05 -3.60 6.27
CA GLU A 274 19.60 -4.95 6.23
C GLU A 274 20.43 -5.14 7.50
N THR A 275 19.79 -5.68 8.53
CA THR A 275 20.43 -5.86 9.82
C THR A 275 21.34 -7.03 9.56
N GLN A 276 22.63 -6.75 9.44
CA GLN A 276 23.65 -7.79 9.27
C GLN A 276 23.44 -8.82 10.39
N VAL A 277 22.84 -9.94 10.03
CA VAL A 277 22.39 -10.95 10.99
C VAL A 277 23.63 -11.66 11.50
N ASP A 278 23.92 -11.54 12.80
CA ASP A 278 24.99 -12.32 13.43
C ASP A 278 24.50 -13.74 13.71
N TRP A 279 24.67 -14.62 12.71
CA TRP A 279 24.23 -16.01 12.76
C TRP A 279 24.89 -16.79 13.90
N ASN A 280 26.14 -16.47 14.26
CA ASN A 280 26.87 -17.17 15.31
C ASN A 280 26.25 -16.98 16.69
N GLN A 281 25.65 -15.81 16.96
CA GLN A 281 24.95 -15.55 18.23
C GLN A 281 23.54 -16.15 18.26
N LEU A 282 22.89 -16.23 17.10
CA LEU A 282 21.48 -16.63 17.02
C LEU A 282 21.28 -18.15 16.94
N LEU A 283 22.24 -18.88 16.36
CA LEU A 283 22.17 -20.33 16.14
C LEU A 283 22.95 -21.16 17.17
N VAL A 284 23.20 -20.63 18.37
CA VAL A 284 23.94 -21.36 19.41
C VAL A 284 23.21 -22.66 19.79
N PRO A 285 23.90 -23.82 19.84
CA PRO A 285 23.29 -25.09 20.27
C PRO A 285 22.93 -25.05 21.75
N GLN A 286 21.64 -25.12 22.08
CA GLN A 286 21.14 -24.98 23.46
C GLN A 286 20.12 -26.05 23.87
N GLY A 287 19.23 -26.48 22.97
CA GLY A 287 18.11 -27.38 23.32
C GLY A 287 18.52 -28.82 23.62
N GLU A 288 17.90 -29.45 24.62
CA GLU A 288 18.22 -30.86 24.94
C GLU A 288 17.62 -31.85 23.94
N GLU A 289 16.49 -31.48 23.34
CA GLU A 289 15.68 -32.27 22.42
C GLU A 289 15.45 -31.52 21.09
N THR A 290 15.03 -32.26 20.06
CA THR A 290 14.64 -31.75 18.74
C THR A 290 13.14 -31.98 18.53
N ARG A 291 12.31 -30.96 18.75
CA ARG A 291 10.84 -31.04 18.54
C ARG A 291 10.42 -30.65 17.13
N LEU A 292 10.96 -31.36 16.14
CA LEU A 292 10.73 -31.07 14.73
C LEU A 292 9.24 -31.11 14.34
N GLY A 293 8.49 -32.12 14.80
CA GLY A 293 7.08 -32.26 14.44
C GLY A 293 6.20 -31.14 14.99
N ASP A 294 6.47 -30.69 16.23
CA ASP A 294 5.77 -29.54 16.81
C ASP A 294 6.10 -28.25 16.06
N ALA A 295 7.38 -28.03 15.76
CA ALA A 295 7.84 -26.84 15.04
C ALA A 295 7.25 -26.76 13.62
N LEU A 296 7.28 -27.88 12.87
CA LEU A 296 6.72 -27.95 11.52
C LEU A 296 5.21 -27.72 11.55
N ARG A 297 4.50 -28.37 12.47
CA ARG A 297 3.05 -28.18 12.63
C ARG A 297 2.70 -26.74 13.02
N PHE A 298 3.50 -26.10 13.86
CA PHE A 298 3.31 -24.69 14.22
C PHE A 298 3.42 -23.79 12.99
N ILE A 299 4.45 -23.97 12.16
CA ILE A 299 4.66 -23.16 10.96
C ILE A 299 3.53 -23.37 9.96
N VAL A 300 3.18 -24.63 9.67
CA VAL A 300 2.06 -24.96 8.78
C VAL A 300 0.76 -24.31 9.27
N ASN A 301 0.50 -24.30 10.58
CA ASN A 301 -0.70 -23.70 11.16
C ASN A 301 -0.67 -22.16 11.19
N LYS A 302 0.47 -21.56 11.55
CA LYS A 302 0.67 -20.11 11.59
C LYS A 302 0.43 -19.50 10.21
N GLU A 303 0.80 -20.24 9.18
CA GLU A 303 0.83 -19.76 7.81
C GLU A 303 -0.32 -20.31 6.94
N ARG A 304 -1.36 -20.89 7.56
CA ARG A 304 -2.59 -21.29 6.84
C ARG A 304 -3.22 -20.06 6.19
N GLY A 305 -3.28 -20.07 4.86
CA GLY A 305 -3.78 -18.94 4.05
C GLY A 305 -2.71 -17.92 3.67
N GLY A 306 -1.45 -18.13 4.06
CA GLY A 306 -0.30 -17.39 3.55
C GLY A 306 0.28 -18.02 2.27
N THR A 307 1.12 -17.27 1.57
CA THR A 307 1.79 -17.68 0.34
C THR A 307 3.12 -18.40 0.63
N ILE A 308 3.11 -19.57 1.30
CA ILE A 308 4.35 -20.34 1.47
C ILE A 308 4.72 -21.04 0.16
N ALA A 309 5.94 -20.85 -0.32
CA ALA A 309 6.51 -21.59 -1.44
C ALA A 309 7.05 -22.97 -1.03
N GLY A 310 7.65 -23.06 0.16
CA GLY A 310 8.17 -24.31 0.71
C GLY A 310 8.89 -24.13 2.05
N ILE A 311 9.17 -25.26 2.69
CA ILE A 311 9.89 -25.33 3.97
C ILE A 311 11.17 -26.16 3.77
N VAL A 312 12.32 -25.62 4.13
CA VAL A 312 13.60 -26.34 4.18
C VAL A 312 13.96 -26.57 5.63
N VAL A 313 14.30 -27.79 6.02
CA VAL A 313 14.64 -28.18 7.40
C VAL A 313 16.07 -28.69 7.45
N ALA A 314 16.91 -28.11 8.30
CA ALA A 314 18.28 -28.56 8.56
C ALA A 314 18.39 -29.13 9.98
N THR A 315 18.68 -30.43 10.11
CA THR A 315 18.74 -31.14 11.41
C THR A 315 19.65 -32.38 11.33
N ASP A 316 20.21 -32.80 12.47
CA ASP A 316 20.91 -34.09 12.59
C ASP A 316 19.98 -35.27 12.96
N GLY A 317 18.72 -34.99 13.28
CA GLY A 317 17.64 -35.97 13.45
C GLY A 317 17.84 -36.99 14.58
N ARG A 318 18.78 -36.76 15.51
CA ARG A 318 19.17 -37.78 16.50
C ARG A 318 18.26 -37.84 17.73
N ARG A 319 17.72 -36.71 18.19
CA ARG A 319 16.96 -36.60 19.46
C ARG A 319 15.56 -36.06 19.24
N ASN A 320 14.76 -36.76 18.44
CA ASN A 320 13.39 -36.33 18.14
C ASN A 320 12.47 -36.50 19.35
N ALA A 321 11.67 -35.47 19.64
CA ALA A 321 10.65 -35.47 20.69
C ALA A 321 9.37 -34.74 20.20
N GLY A 322 8.30 -34.81 20.98
CA GLY A 322 7.03 -34.16 20.65
C GLY A 322 6.21 -34.94 19.62
N VAL A 323 5.46 -34.22 18.78
CA VAL A 323 4.67 -34.83 17.69
C VAL A 323 5.58 -35.56 16.71
N GLU A 324 5.14 -36.74 16.27
CA GLU A 324 5.84 -37.52 15.25
C GLU A 324 5.95 -36.74 13.93
N ALA A 325 7.14 -36.75 13.33
CA ALA A 325 7.42 -36.00 12.11
C ALA A 325 6.45 -36.36 10.97
N GLU A 326 6.03 -37.62 10.87
CA GLU A 326 5.09 -38.08 9.85
C GLU A 326 3.72 -37.40 9.95
N VAL A 327 3.21 -37.18 11.17
CA VAL A 327 1.94 -36.46 11.39
C VAL A 327 2.06 -35.00 10.94
N ALA A 328 3.20 -34.36 11.21
CA ALA A 328 3.44 -32.98 10.80
C ALA A 328 3.66 -32.86 9.27
N ILE A 329 4.30 -33.84 8.65
CA ILE A 329 4.49 -33.90 7.18
C ILE A 329 3.13 -34.09 6.49
N ASN A 330 2.26 -34.97 6.99
CA ASN A 330 0.91 -35.12 6.43
C ASN A 330 0.12 -33.81 6.50
N ALA A 331 0.24 -33.05 7.59
CA ALA A 331 -0.39 -31.73 7.69
C ALA A 331 0.20 -30.71 6.69
N ALA A 332 1.49 -30.80 6.37
CA ALA A 332 2.11 -29.96 5.33
C ALA A 332 1.65 -30.35 3.92
N LEU A 333 1.52 -31.66 3.65
CA LEU A 333 0.99 -32.19 2.39
C LEU A 333 -0.46 -31.79 2.15
N ASP A 334 -1.31 -31.88 3.18
CA ASP A 334 -2.71 -31.42 3.12
C ASP A 334 -2.83 -29.91 2.83
N ALA A 335 -1.81 -29.14 3.19
CA ALA A 335 -1.70 -27.71 2.93
C ALA A 335 -0.97 -27.37 1.62
N GLU A 336 -0.58 -28.39 0.82
CA GLU A 336 0.20 -28.26 -0.42
C GLU A 336 1.57 -27.56 -0.23
N ILE A 337 2.16 -27.67 0.96
CA ILE A 337 3.46 -27.06 1.28
C ILE A 337 4.56 -28.11 1.12
N PRO A 338 5.48 -27.97 0.16
CA PRO A 338 6.60 -28.90 0.02
C PRO A 338 7.60 -28.73 1.17
N VAL A 339 8.06 -29.85 1.74
CA VAL A 339 9.05 -29.89 2.81
C VAL A 339 10.31 -30.58 2.31
N PHE A 340 11.45 -29.90 2.38
CA PHE A 340 12.77 -30.39 1.99
C PHE A 340 13.64 -30.55 3.22
N THR A 341 14.33 -31.68 3.37
CA THR A 341 15.15 -31.96 4.56
C THR A 341 16.63 -32.08 4.20
N ILE A 342 17.47 -31.39 4.96
CA ILE A 342 18.93 -31.44 4.92
C ILE A 342 19.41 -32.13 6.19
N GLY A 343 19.87 -33.37 6.05
CA GLY A 343 20.42 -34.15 7.15
C GLY A 343 21.87 -33.78 7.41
N LEU A 344 22.19 -33.41 8.65
CA LEU A 344 23.55 -32.98 9.06
C LEU A 344 24.23 -34.07 9.89
N GLY A 345 25.46 -34.43 9.53
CA GLY A 345 26.25 -35.37 10.30
C GLY A 345 27.24 -36.17 9.45
N SER A 346 27.98 -37.05 10.12
CA SER A 346 28.99 -37.86 9.47
C SER A 346 28.35 -38.94 8.61
N ALA A 347 28.87 -39.13 7.40
CA ALA A 347 28.55 -40.29 6.56
C ALA A 347 29.09 -41.62 7.12
N ARG A 348 29.92 -41.57 8.18
CA ARG A 348 30.50 -42.77 8.80
C ARG A 348 29.64 -43.24 9.97
N ARG A 349 29.49 -44.56 10.10
CA ARG A 349 28.76 -45.17 11.20
C ARG A 349 29.48 -44.95 12.53
N PRO A 350 28.78 -44.60 13.61
CA PRO A 350 29.38 -44.50 14.94
C PRO A 350 29.92 -45.86 15.39
N VAL A 351 31.08 -45.85 16.04
CA VAL A 351 31.69 -47.06 16.61
C VAL A 351 31.10 -47.30 17.99
N ASN A 352 30.51 -48.47 18.22
CA ASN A 352 29.98 -48.83 19.53
C ASN A 352 31.14 -49.14 20.48
N LEU A 353 31.28 -48.36 21.55
CA LEU A 353 32.21 -48.65 22.64
C LEU A 353 31.48 -49.39 23.76
N ARG A 354 31.94 -50.59 24.10
CA ARG A 354 31.47 -51.33 25.27
C ARG A 354 32.46 -51.11 26.41
N VAL A 355 32.06 -50.33 27.41
CA VAL A 355 32.83 -50.19 28.65
C VAL A 355 32.55 -51.42 29.50
N VAL A 356 33.61 -52.16 29.84
CA VAL A 356 33.57 -53.27 30.80
C VAL A 356 34.35 -52.79 32.01
N ASP A 357 33.67 -52.71 33.15
CA ASP A 357 34.29 -52.42 34.44
C ASP A 357 35.19 -53.61 34.82
N ILE A 358 36.44 -53.34 35.19
CA ILE A 358 37.49 -54.37 35.43
C ILE A 358 37.70 -54.56 36.92
#